data_AF-A0A4Q2WTU8-F1
#
_entry.id   AF-A0A4Q2WTU8-F1
#
_cell.length_a   1.000
_cell.length_b   1.000
_cell.length_c   1.000
_cell.angle_alpha   90.00
_cell.angle_beta   90.00
_cell.angle_gamma   90.00
#
_symmetry.space_group_name_H-M   'P 1'
#
loop_
_entity.id
_entity.type
_entity.pdbx_description
1 polymer ?
#
loop_
_entity_poly.entity_id
_entity_poly.type
_entity_poly.pdbx_seq_one_letter_code
_entity_poly.pdbx_strand_id
1 'polypeptide(L)'
;MPNPVDPHRMPASVAHRRPLWIGALLAPWAGPVALTFAAWGHSALVGAPRMGGNEAVEFLAFALALGLPVSYAGMFAFGWPFALWLRRRGMLAAPVLCLAGAAAGAVVLPLGVRALDAHIALAAQAAAGAIAGGGVALAFSLACGIRWRRPALPDRTKSQ
;
A
#
# COMPACT_ATOMS: atom_id res chain seq x y z
N MET A 1 -9.90 -41.74 -30.24
CA MET A 1 -10.18 -40.49 -30.98
C MET A 1 -9.84 -39.31 -30.09
N PRO A 2 -8.90 -38.43 -30.48
CA PRO A 2 -8.52 -37.26 -29.69
C PRO A 2 -9.68 -36.26 -29.63
N ASN A 3 -9.94 -35.75 -28.42
CA ASN A 3 -11.02 -34.80 -28.12
C ASN A 3 -10.72 -33.46 -28.80
N PRO A 4 -11.64 -32.84 -29.55
CA PRO A 4 -11.43 -31.54 -30.17
C PRO A 4 -11.10 -30.50 -29.09
N VAL A 5 -9.95 -29.85 -29.25
CA VAL A 5 -9.51 -28.74 -28.40
C VAL A 5 -10.47 -27.59 -28.63
N ASP A 6 -11.26 -27.28 -27.61
CA ASP A 6 -12.28 -26.25 -27.61
C ASP A 6 -11.63 -24.85 -27.66
N PRO A 7 -11.69 -24.10 -28.79
CA PRO A 7 -10.99 -22.82 -28.96
C PRO A 7 -11.62 -21.69 -28.13
N HIS A 8 -12.72 -21.97 -27.40
CA HIS A 8 -13.46 -21.01 -26.60
C HIS A 8 -13.22 -21.10 -25.08
N ARG A 9 -12.22 -21.86 -24.62
CA ARG A 9 -11.70 -21.66 -23.25
C ARG A 9 -10.97 -20.32 -23.19
N MET A 10 -11.74 -19.24 -23.14
CA MET A 10 -11.26 -17.95 -22.67
C MET A 10 -10.60 -18.21 -21.32
N PRO A 11 -9.31 -17.86 -21.15
CA PRO A 11 -8.62 -18.10 -19.90
C PRO A 11 -9.47 -17.47 -18.79
N ALA A 12 -9.90 -18.32 -17.85
CA ALA A 12 -10.75 -17.96 -16.73
C ALA A 12 -10.24 -16.63 -16.17
N SER A 13 -10.97 -15.55 -16.47
CA SER A 13 -10.61 -14.20 -16.06
C SER A 13 -10.35 -14.29 -14.57
N VAL A 14 -9.12 -13.99 -14.14
CA VAL A 14 -8.71 -14.12 -12.74
C VAL A 14 -9.57 -13.15 -11.94
N ALA A 15 -10.70 -13.67 -11.46
CA ALA A 15 -11.81 -12.90 -10.95
C ALA A 15 -11.38 -12.26 -9.64
N HIS A 16 -11.12 -10.96 -9.71
CA HIS A 16 -11.06 -10.14 -8.52
C HIS A 16 -12.46 -10.23 -7.92
N ARG A 17 -12.59 -10.74 -6.69
CA ARG A 17 -13.92 -10.92 -6.08
C ARG A 17 -14.61 -9.58 -5.80
N ARG A 18 -13.85 -8.48 -5.75
CA ARG A 18 -14.35 -7.16 -5.36
C ARG A 18 -13.86 -6.07 -6.32
N PRO A 19 -14.65 -5.01 -6.52
CA PRO A 19 -14.27 -3.90 -7.38
C PRO A 19 -13.14 -3.06 -6.76
N LEU A 20 -12.23 -2.58 -7.61
CA LEU A 20 -11.03 -1.83 -7.18
C LEU A 20 -11.35 -0.54 -6.41
N TRP A 21 -12.50 0.08 -6.70
CA TRP A 21 -12.90 1.34 -6.06
C TRP A 21 -13.07 1.19 -4.54
N ILE A 22 -13.48 0.01 -4.06
CA ILE A 22 -13.58 -0.27 -2.62
C ILE A 22 -12.19 -0.17 -1.98
N GLY A 23 -11.18 -0.76 -2.62
CA GLY A 23 -9.80 -0.63 -2.15
C GLY A 23 -9.33 0.82 -2.16
N ALA A 24 -9.67 1.59 -3.19
CA ALA A 24 -9.29 3.00 -3.28
C ALA A 24 -9.95 3.87 -2.20
N LEU A 25 -11.14 3.50 -1.76
CA LEU A 25 -11.83 4.18 -0.66
C LEU A 25 -11.29 3.77 0.71
N LEU A 26 -10.93 2.51 0.92
CA LEU A 26 -10.51 2.00 2.23
C LEU A 26 -9.01 2.14 2.50
N ALA A 27 -8.15 1.97 1.50
CA ALA A 27 -6.71 1.98 1.67
C ALA A 27 -6.15 3.28 2.28
N PRO A 28 -6.65 4.48 1.91
CA PRO A 28 -6.17 5.74 2.49
C PRO A 28 -6.32 5.84 4.01
N TRP A 29 -7.27 5.11 4.61
CA TRP A 29 -7.46 5.08 6.06
C TRP A 29 -6.33 4.35 6.79
N ALA A 30 -5.71 3.38 6.13
CA ALA A 30 -4.63 2.61 6.73
C ALA A 30 -3.37 3.47 6.99
N GLY A 31 -3.16 4.53 6.21
CA GLY A 31 -1.99 5.41 6.34
C GLY A 31 -1.95 6.15 7.69
N PRO A 32 -2.93 7.01 7.99
CA PRO A 32 -3.00 7.73 9.26
C PRO A 32 -3.03 6.81 10.49
N VAL A 33 -3.74 5.68 10.38
CA VAL A 33 -3.81 4.68 11.45
C VAL A 33 -2.44 4.05 11.69
N ALA A 34 -1.76 3.61 10.63
CA ALA A 34 -0.42 3.03 10.74
C ALA A 34 0.61 4.03 11.30
N LEU A 35 0.53 5.31 10.89
CA LEU A 35 1.37 6.39 11.44
C LEU A 35 1.12 6.60 12.94
N THR A 36 -0.13 6.58 13.38
CA THR A 36 -0.50 6.71 14.79
C THR A 36 0.09 5.55 15.62
N PHE A 37 -0.07 4.32 15.16
CA PHE A 37 0.52 3.15 15.82
C PHE A 37 2.05 3.18 15.80
N ALA A 38 2.67 3.65 14.72
CA ALA A 38 4.12 3.79 14.63
C ALA A 38 4.64 4.84 15.62
N ALA A 39 3.97 5.99 15.75
CA ALA A 39 4.31 7.02 16.72
C ALA A 39 4.22 6.50 18.16
N TRP A 40 3.12 5.81 18.49
CA TRP A 40 2.95 5.15 19.79
C TRP A 40 4.02 4.11 20.08
N GLY A 41 4.30 3.22 19.13
CA GLY A 41 5.33 2.20 19.27
C GLY A 41 6.72 2.80 19.47
N HIS A 42 7.04 3.87 18.73
CA HIS A 42 8.28 4.60 18.90
C HIS A 42 8.39 5.21 20.30
N SER A 43 7.37 5.94 20.77
CA SER A 43 7.34 6.53 22.12
C SER A 43 7.53 5.48 23.22
N ALA A 44 6.94 4.30 23.06
CA ALA A 44 7.11 3.18 23.99
C ALA A 44 8.55 2.64 23.99
N LEU A 45 9.21 2.58 22.83
CA LEU A 45 10.59 2.09 22.69
C LEU A 45 11.63 3.07 23.27
N VAL A 46 11.43 4.38 23.11
CA VAL A 46 12.36 5.40 23.63
C VAL A 46 12.11 5.77 25.10
N GLY A 47 11.14 5.11 25.77
CA GLY A 47 10.81 5.38 27.17
C GLY A 47 10.26 6.78 27.42
N ALA A 48 9.71 7.42 26.39
CA ALA A 48 9.05 8.71 26.52
C ALA A 48 7.82 8.59 27.43
N PRO A 49 7.40 9.66 28.12
CA PRO A 49 6.17 9.65 28.90
C PRO A 49 5.02 9.16 28.01
N ARG A 50 4.24 8.21 28.54
CA ARG A 50 3.13 7.61 27.81
C ARG A 50 2.15 8.72 27.43
N MET A 51 1.89 8.83 26.13
CA MET A 51 0.87 9.73 25.59
C MET A 51 -0.44 9.47 26.31
N GLY A 52 -1.05 10.51 26.88
CA GLY A 52 -2.34 10.40 27.53
C GLY A 52 -3.41 9.96 26.52
N GLY A 53 -4.51 9.36 27.00
CA GLY A 53 -5.62 8.94 26.12
C GLY A 53 -6.16 10.10 25.26
N ASN A 54 -6.27 11.29 25.84
CA ASN A 54 -6.72 12.49 25.12
C ASN A 54 -5.72 12.94 24.05
N GLU A 55 -4.43 13.02 24.39
CA GLU A 55 -3.37 13.42 23.45
C GLU A 55 -3.30 12.48 22.24
N ALA A 56 -3.54 11.18 22.46
CA ALA A 56 -3.58 10.23 21.37
C ALA A 56 -4.80 10.38 20.46
N VAL A 57 -5.97 10.69 21.03
CA VAL A 57 -7.17 10.99 20.24
C VAL A 57 -6.96 12.26 19.44
N GLU A 58 -6.36 13.29 20.02
CA GLU A 58 -5.98 14.53 19.32
C GLU A 58 -4.99 14.27 18.20
N PHE A 59 -3.95 13.47 18.47
CA PHE A 59 -2.96 13.10 17.46
C PHE A 59 -3.59 12.30 16.31
N LEU A 60 -4.46 11.34 16.61
CA LEU A 60 -5.19 10.59 15.60
C LEU A 60 -6.14 11.49 14.80
N ALA A 61 -6.86 12.40 15.46
CA ALA A 61 -7.74 13.35 14.80
C ALA A 61 -6.98 14.27 13.86
N PHE A 62 -5.80 14.76 14.28
CA PHE A 62 -4.91 15.57 13.46
C PHE A 62 -4.35 14.77 12.27
N ALA A 63 -3.89 13.54 12.52
CA ALA A 63 -3.40 12.64 11.48
C ALA A 63 -4.48 12.28 10.46
N LEU A 64 -5.74 12.14 10.88
CA LEU A 64 -6.87 11.95 9.98
C LEU A 64 -7.21 13.24 9.23
N ALA A 65 -7.33 14.38 9.92
CA ALA A 65 -7.74 15.65 9.31
C ALA A 65 -6.77 16.08 8.19
N LEU A 66 -5.46 15.93 8.39
CA LEU A 66 -4.45 16.29 7.39
C LEU A 66 -4.02 15.11 6.51
N GLY A 67 -3.89 13.92 7.10
CA GLY A 67 -3.35 12.76 6.39
C GLY A 67 -4.37 12.12 5.46
N LEU A 68 -5.68 12.16 5.77
CA LEU A 68 -6.70 11.55 4.92
C LEU A 68 -6.82 12.26 3.56
N PRO A 69 -6.91 13.61 3.48
CA PRO A 69 -6.95 14.31 2.19
C PRO A 69 -5.72 14.05 1.33
N VAL A 70 -4.53 14.07 1.93
CA VAL A 70 -3.27 13.79 1.24
C VAL A 70 -3.21 12.34 0.76
N SER A 71 -3.66 11.39 1.58
CA SER A 71 -3.69 9.97 1.23
C SER A 71 -4.68 9.68 0.12
N TYR A 72 -5.85 10.32 0.13
CA TYR A 72 -6.81 10.24 -0.97
C TYR A 72 -6.25 10.85 -2.25
N ALA A 73 -5.64 12.04 -2.18
CA ALA A 73 -5.02 12.68 -3.33
C ALA A 73 -3.93 11.79 -3.95
N GLY A 74 -3.04 11.22 -3.14
CA GLY A 74 -2.00 10.29 -3.59
C GLY A 74 -2.59 9.00 -4.18
N MET A 75 -3.64 8.45 -3.57
CA MET A 75 -4.32 7.27 -4.08
C MET A 75 -4.99 7.55 -5.42
N PHE A 76 -5.64 8.69 -5.62
CA PHE A 76 -6.26 9.04 -6.90
C PHE A 76 -5.24 9.42 -7.97
N ALA A 77 -4.19 10.18 -7.63
CA ALA A 77 -3.18 10.64 -8.57
C ALA A 77 -2.23 9.53 -9.02
N PHE A 78 -1.83 8.63 -8.11
CA PHE A 78 -0.82 7.60 -8.38
C PHE A 78 -1.34 6.17 -8.17
N GLY A 79 -1.99 5.90 -7.04
CA GLY A 79 -2.39 4.53 -6.68
C GLY A 79 -3.40 3.91 -7.63
N TRP A 80 -4.42 4.67 -8.02
CA TRP A 80 -5.49 4.27 -8.92
C TRP A 80 -5.01 4.01 -10.35
N PRO A 81 -4.32 4.94 -11.03
CA PRO A 81 -3.79 4.67 -12.38
C PRO A 81 -2.78 3.51 -12.37
N PHE A 82 -1.96 3.39 -11.32
CA PHE A 82 -1.02 2.28 -11.20
C PHE A 82 -1.74 0.92 -11.04
N ALA A 83 -2.77 0.86 -10.20
CA ALA A 83 -3.59 -0.35 -10.04
C ALA A 83 -4.32 -0.73 -11.35
N LEU A 84 -4.86 0.25 -12.08
CA LEU A 84 -5.49 0.01 -13.38
C LEU A 84 -4.47 -0.48 -14.42
N TRP A 85 -3.27 0.09 -14.43
CA TRP A 85 -2.20 -0.32 -15.32
C TRP A 85 -1.74 -1.77 -15.04
N LEU A 86 -1.53 -2.12 -13.77
CA LEU A 86 -1.22 -3.50 -13.37
C LEU A 86 -2.34 -4.48 -13.72
N ARG A 87 -3.60 -4.05 -13.58
CA ARG A 87 -4.77 -4.85 -13.96
C ARG A 87 -4.77 -5.15 -15.45
N ARG A 88 -4.51 -4.14 -16.29
CA ARG A 88 -4.44 -4.29 -17.76
C ARG A 88 -3.34 -5.26 -18.19
N ARG A 89 -2.24 -5.36 -17.43
CA ARG A 89 -1.14 -6.30 -17.69
C ARG A 89 -1.34 -7.70 -17.08
N GLY A 90 -2.41 -7.93 -16.31
CA GLY A 90 -2.60 -9.19 -15.58
C GLY A 90 -1.55 -9.44 -14.49
N MET A 91 -0.79 -8.42 -14.09
CA MET A 91 0.31 -8.50 -13.12
C MET A 91 -0.11 -8.06 -11.71
N LEU A 92 -1.42 -8.02 -11.45
CA LEU A 92 -1.96 -7.48 -10.22
C LEU A 92 -1.78 -8.50 -9.08
N ALA A 93 -0.60 -8.45 -8.46
CA ALA A 93 -0.19 -9.31 -7.37
C ALA A 93 0.05 -8.46 -6.10
N ALA A 94 -0.47 -8.93 -4.97
CA ALA A 94 -0.28 -8.32 -3.66
C ALA A 94 1.19 -7.98 -3.34
N PRO A 95 2.19 -8.88 -3.55
CA PRO A 95 3.59 -8.54 -3.24
C PRO A 95 4.13 -7.39 -4.09
N VAL A 96 3.72 -7.27 -5.36
CA VAL A 96 4.15 -6.18 -6.25
C VAL A 96 3.59 -4.84 -5.76
N LEU A 97 2.31 -4.83 -5.36
CA LEU A 97 1.67 -3.65 -4.79
C LEU A 97 2.32 -3.24 -3.46
N CYS A 98 2.61 -4.18 -2.58
CA CYS A 98 3.27 -3.90 -1.30
C CYS A 98 4.68 -3.33 -1.51
N LEU A 99 5.48 -3.89 -2.43
CA LEU A 99 6.81 -3.38 -2.75
C LEU A 99 6.75 -1.98 -3.36
N ALA A 100 5.85 -1.75 -4.32
CA ALA A 100 5.66 -0.45 -4.93
C ALA A 100 5.19 0.59 -3.90
N GLY A 101 4.23 0.22 -3.05
CA GLY A 101 3.73 1.06 -1.95
C GLY A 101 4.82 1.39 -0.94
N ALA A 102 5.61 0.40 -0.52
CA ALA A 102 6.72 0.61 0.40
C ALA A 102 7.79 1.52 -0.21
N ALA A 103 8.18 1.31 -1.47
CA ALA A 103 9.14 2.16 -2.17
C ALA A 103 8.63 3.61 -2.31
N ALA A 104 7.36 3.78 -2.69
CA ALA A 104 6.75 5.11 -2.79
C ALA A 104 6.70 5.79 -1.41
N GLY A 105 6.27 5.09 -0.37
CA GLY A 105 6.22 5.62 0.98
C GLY A 105 7.59 6.02 1.52
N ALA A 106 8.63 5.22 1.25
CA ALA A 106 10.01 5.50 1.64
C ALA A 106 10.58 6.78 1.01
N VAL A 107 10.05 7.21 -0.14
CA VAL A 107 10.46 8.43 -0.84
C VAL A 107 9.58 9.62 -0.47
N VAL A 108 8.25 9.43 -0.42
CA VAL A 108 7.28 10.50 -0.16
C VAL A 108 7.41 11.06 1.25
N LEU A 109 7.59 10.20 2.27
CA LEU A 109 7.65 10.67 3.65
C LEU A 109 8.87 11.58 3.90
N PRO A 110 10.12 11.22 3.56
CA PRO A 110 11.26 12.13 3.70
C PRO A 110 11.08 13.45 2.95
N LEU A 111 10.53 13.42 1.73
CA LEU A 111 10.27 14.64 0.96
C LEU A 111 9.26 15.56 1.68
N GLY A 112 8.18 14.99 2.22
CA GLY A 112 7.20 15.74 2.99
C GLY A 112 7.79 16.34 4.28
N VAL A 113 8.60 15.58 5.02
CA VAL A 113 9.22 16.07 6.26
C VAL A 113 10.25 17.16 5.96
N ARG A 114 11.00 17.05 4.85
CA ARG A 114 11.90 18.12 4.41
C ARG A 114 11.16 19.40 4.01
N ALA A 115 9.98 19.28 3.40
CA ALA A 115 9.16 20.44 3.06
C ALA A 115 8.63 21.18 4.31
N LEU A 116 8.59 20.51 5.46
CA LEU A 116 8.18 21.05 6.76
C LEU A 116 9.37 21.47 7.66
N ASP A 117 10.59 21.47 7.11
CA ASP A 117 11.83 21.85 7.78
C ASP A 117 12.13 21.08 9.09
N ALA A 118 11.64 19.84 9.19
CA ALA A 118 11.85 18.98 10.35
C ALA A 118 13.08 18.09 10.18
N HIS A 119 14.03 18.19 11.12
CA HIS A 119 15.27 17.41 11.11
C HIS A 119 15.12 16.09 11.88
N ILE A 120 14.65 15.06 11.19
CA ILE A 120 14.65 13.67 11.69
C ILE A 120 15.65 12.87 10.84
N ALA A 121 16.27 11.84 11.42
CA ALA A 121 17.16 10.94 10.69
C ALA A 121 16.49 10.36 9.44
N LEU A 122 17.10 10.55 8.27
CA LEU A 122 16.56 10.14 6.97
C LEU A 122 16.18 8.65 6.95
N ALA A 123 16.99 7.80 7.58
CA ALA A 123 16.75 6.37 7.67
C ALA A 123 15.45 6.03 8.43
N ALA A 124 15.17 6.74 9.53
CA ALA A 124 13.93 6.55 10.29
C ALA A 124 12.70 7.02 9.50
N GLN A 125 12.82 8.14 8.77
CA GLN A 125 11.76 8.63 7.89
C GLN A 125 11.49 7.65 6.74
N ALA A 126 12.53 7.15 6.07
CA ALA A 126 12.39 6.19 4.98
C ALA A 126 11.77 4.88 5.46
N ALA A 127 12.19 4.38 6.64
CA ALA A 127 11.62 3.18 7.24
C ALA A 127 10.14 3.36 7.62
N ALA A 128 9.79 4.46 8.29
CA ALA A 128 8.40 4.78 8.64
C ALA A 128 7.53 4.93 7.38
N GLY A 129 8.06 5.58 6.35
CA GLY A 129 7.41 5.74 5.06
C GLY A 129 7.18 4.39 4.36
N ALA A 130 8.19 3.51 4.36
CA ALA A 130 8.09 2.17 3.79
C ALA A 130 7.03 1.31 4.49
N ILE A 131 6.98 1.36 5.82
CA ILE A 131 6.00 0.63 6.63
C ILE A 131 4.58 1.15 6.34
N ALA A 132 4.39 2.48 6.36
CA ALA A 132 3.09 3.08 6.06
C ALA A 132 2.63 2.76 4.63
N GLY A 133 3.50 2.95 3.64
CA GLY A 133 3.20 2.66 2.24
C GLY A 133 2.92 1.19 1.97
N GLY A 134 3.68 0.28 2.58
CA GLY A 134 3.43 -1.16 2.53
C GLY A 134 2.11 -1.55 3.20
N GLY A 135 1.79 -0.96 4.35
CA GLY A 135 0.54 -1.17 5.07
C GLY A 135 -0.69 -0.72 4.27
N VAL A 136 -0.63 0.45 3.63
CA VAL A 136 -1.69 0.94 2.73
C VAL A 136 -1.89 0.01 1.54
N ALA A 137 -0.80 -0.43 0.89
CA ALA A 137 -0.87 -1.36 -0.23
C ALA A 137 -1.41 -2.74 0.17
N LEU A 138 -1.09 -3.20 1.38
CA LEU A 138 -1.64 -4.43 1.94
C LEU A 138 -3.14 -4.28 2.22
N ALA A 139 -3.57 -3.18 2.84
CA ALA A 139 -4.98 -2.88 3.10
C ALA A 139 -5.78 -2.81 1.78
N PHE A 140 -5.22 -2.16 0.76
CA PHE A 140 -5.78 -2.16 -0.59
C PHE A 140 -5.95 -3.58 -1.15
N SER A 141 -4.90 -4.40 -1.01
CA SER A 141 -4.89 -5.77 -1.52
C SER A 141 -5.93 -6.65 -0.84
N LEU A 142 -6.06 -6.53 0.48
CA LEU A 142 -7.09 -7.23 1.26
C LEU A 142 -8.49 -6.76 0.90
N ALA A 143 -8.70 -5.45 0.79
CA ALA A 143 -10.00 -4.86 0.44
C ALA A 143 -10.48 -5.32 -0.95
N CYS A 144 -9.57 -5.38 -1.92
CA CYS A 144 -9.84 -5.84 -3.29
C CYS A 144 -9.88 -7.37 -3.44
N GLY A 145 -9.51 -8.13 -2.41
CA GLY A 145 -9.41 -9.59 -2.48
C GLY A 145 -8.32 -10.08 -3.44
N ILE A 146 -7.21 -9.34 -3.56
CA ILE A 146 -6.07 -9.70 -4.42
C ILE A 146 -5.37 -10.91 -3.79
N ARG A 147 -5.28 -12.01 -4.54
CA ARG A 147 -4.63 -13.23 -4.05
C ARG A 147 -3.11 -13.06 -4.05
N TRP A 148 -2.45 -13.70 -3.09
CA TRP A 148 -0.99 -13.84 -3.04
C TRP A 148 -0.53 -14.81 -4.15
N ARG A 149 -0.51 -14.35 -5.39
CA ARG A 149 0.09 -15.12 -6.49
C ARG A 149 1.61 -14.96 -6.41
N ARG A 150 2.32 -16.10 -6.35
CA ARG A 150 3.76 -16.09 -6.64
C ARG A 150 3.93 -15.59 -8.08
N PRO A 151 4.81 -14.61 -8.33
CA PRO A 151 5.15 -14.25 -9.69
C PRO A 151 5.55 -15.51 -10.43
N ALA A 152 4.91 -15.79 -11.57
CA ALA A 152 5.33 -16.89 -12.43
C ALA A 152 6.80 -16.62 -12.76
N LEU A 153 7.71 -17.48 -12.30
CA LEU A 153 9.11 -17.35 -12.71
C LEU A 153 9.11 -17.42 -14.24
N PRO A 154 9.80 -16.49 -14.93
CA PRO A 154 9.94 -16.57 -16.38
C PRO A 154 10.50 -17.95 -16.72
N ASP A 155 9.75 -18.68 -17.55
CA ASP A 155 10.06 -20.04 -17.94
C ASP A 155 11.40 -20.02 -18.68
N ARG A 156 12.49 -20.32 -17.97
CA ARG A 156 13.87 -20.30 -18.49
C ARG A 156 14.14 -21.39 -19.54
N THR A 157 13.11 -22.10 -19.98
CA THR A 157 13.20 -23.26 -20.88
C THR A 157 13.17 -22.91 -22.37
N LYS A 158 13.01 -21.63 -22.76
CA LYS A 158 13.01 -21.21 -24.18
C LYS A 158 14.34 -20.66 -24.72
N SER A 159 15.47 -21.03 -24.12
CA SER A 159 16.80 -20.64 -24.60
C SER A 159 17.65 -21.86 -25.00
N GLN A 160 17.05 -22.78 -25.75
CA GLN A 160 17.78 -23.79 -26.53
C GLN A 160 17.17 -23.87 -27.92
#